data_AF-A0A954MCL2-F1
#
_entry.id   AF-A0A954MCL2-F1
#
_cell.length_a   1.000
_cell.length_b   1.000
_cell.length_c   1.000
_cell.angle_alpha   90.00
_cell.angle_beta   90.00
_cell.angle_gamma   90.00
#
_symmetry.space_group_name_H-M   'P 1'
#
loop_
_entity.id
_entity.type
_entity.pdbx_description
1 polymer ?
#
loop_
_entity_poly.entity_id
_entity_poly.type
_entity_poly.pdbx_seq_one_letter_code
_entity_poly.pdbx_strand_id
1 'polypeptide(L)'
;MNTSIINHHELAELFRRLSTMWRTCDWKTAWGDRQLNLDGLHSRQAECIARATCGQESLEWRRAAEWLRVVEQDATNACEFARKSLYAIEQQDFATALAMIEQACLTEARWHTQLIWEPLRTRIRERRDCASHADVQRPK
;
A
#
# COMPACT_ATOMS: atom_id res chain seq x y z
N MET A 1 7.23 10.92 -29.36
CA MET A 1 6.60 10.31 -28.16
C MET A 1 6.48 11.42 -27.13
N ASN A 2 5.25 11.77 -26.73
CA ASN A 2 5.02 12.85 -25.76
C ASN A 2 5.62 12.46 -24.41
N THR A 3 6.81 12.97 -24.10
CA THR A 3 7.38 12.98 -22.76
C THR A 3 6.53 13.93 -21.93
N SER A 4 5.39 13.44 -21.45
CA SER A 4 4.63 14.14 -20.40
C SER A 4 5.55 14.19 -19.20
N ILE A 5 6.10 15.36 -18.89
CA ILE A 5 6.91 15.57 -17.69
C ILE A 5 6.02 15.21 -16.52
N ILE A 6 6.29 14.08 -15.86
CA ILE A 6 5.51 13.62 -14.72
C ILE A 6 5.73 14.60 -13.58
N ASN A 7 4.76 15.47 -13.36
CA ASN A 7 4.88 16.56 -12.39
C ASN A 7 4.57 16.06 -10.99
N HIS A 8 5.08 16.79 -9.97
CA HIS A 8 4.92 16.37 -8.58
C HIS A 8 3.43 16.28 -8.19
N HIS A 9 2.60 17.15 -8.75
CA HIS A 9 1.15 17.13 -8.59
C HIS A 9 0.54 15.78 -9.03
N GLU A 10 0.90 15.26 -10.21
CA GLU A 10 0.34 13.99 -10.72
C GLU A 10 0.71 12.80 -9.82
N LEU A 11 1.93 12.80 -9.26
CA LEU A 11 2.37 11.81 -8.28
C LEU A 11 1.55 11.91 -6.98
N ALA A 12 1.31 13.12 -6.49
CA ALA A 12 0.49 13.36 -5.31
C ALA A 12 -0.98 12.94 -5.51
N GLU A 13 -1.55 13.20 -6.69
CA GLU A 13 -2.90 12.75 -7.04
C GLU A 13 -3.00 11.23 -7.18
N LEU A 14 -1.98 10.61 -7.78
CA LEU A 14 -1.90 9.15 -7.84
C LEU A 14 -1.83 8.56 -6.43
N PHE A 15 -0.95 9.08 -5.58
CA PHE A 15 -0.86 8.66 -4.18
C PHE A 15 -2.19 8.81 -3.44
N ARG A 16 -2.88 9.96 -3.56
CA ARG A 16 -4.19 10.18 -2.91
C ARG A 16 -5.24 9.16 -3.33
N ARG A 17 -5.23 8.72 -4.59
CA ARG A 17 -6.15 7.69 -5.08
C ARG A 17 -5.79 6.31 -4.53
N LEU A 18 -4.51 5.95 -4.57
CA LEU A 18 -4.05 4.64 -4.13
C LEU A 18 -4.18 4.45 -2.60
N SER A 19 -3.99 5.52 -1.81
CA SER A 19 -4.10 5.47 -0.34
C SER A 19 -5.51 5.21 0.20
N THR A 20 -6.53 5.22 -0.67
CA THR A 20 -7.89 4.83 -0.29
C THR A 20 -8.20 3.37 -0.64
N MET A 21 -7.34 2.67 -1.37
CA MET A 21 -7.66 1.36 -1.94
C MET A 21 -7.45 0.21 -0.96
N TRP A 22 -6.43 0.27 -0.10
CA TRP A 22 -6.15 -0.80 0.87
C TRP A 22 -6.09 -0.27 2.30
N ARG A 23 -7.01 -0.75 3.13
CA ARG A 23 -7.19 -0.34 4.54
C ARG A 23 -7.61 -1.49 5.44
N THR A 24 -8.23 -2.52 4.87
CA THR A 24 -8.73 -3.72 5.53
C THR A 24 -8.38 -4.93 4.68
N CYS A 25 -8.89 -6.11 5.05
CA CYS A 25 -9.05 -7.18 4.08
C CYS A 25 -10.00 -6.72 2.97
N ASP A 26 -9.51 -6.57 1.74
CA ASP A 26 -10.25 -6.14 0.55
C ASP A 26 -10.44 -7.29 -0.46
N TRP A 27 -10.26 -8.52 0.01
CA TRP A 27 -10.49 -9.75 -0.75
C TRP A 27 -11.32 -10.75 0.04
N LYS A 28 -11.95 -11.66 -0.70
CA LYS A 28 -12.67 -12.80 -0.12
C LYS A 28 -11.70 -13.76 0.55
N THR A 29 -12.01 -14.11 1.79
CA THR A 29 -11.23 -15.06 2.59
C THR A 29 -12.07 -16.25 3.02
N ALA A 30 -11.40 -17.38 3.26
CA ALA A 30 -11.94 -18.54 3.94
C ALA A 30 -11.06 -18.78 5.17
N TRP A 31 -11.21 -17.93 6.18
CA TRP A 31 -10.31 -17.85 7.31
C TRP A 31 -10.71 -18.82 8.43
N GLY A 32 -9.77 -19.67 8.87
CA GLY A 32 -9.99 -20.66 9.93
C GLY A 32 -10.90 -21.83 9.53
N ASP A 33 -11.18 -22.72 10.50
CA ASP A 33 -11.93 -23.97 10.27
C ASP A 33 -13.39 -23.72 9.84
N ARG A 34 -13.98 -22.60 10.24
CA ARG A 34 -15.31 -22.17 9.82
C ARG A 34 -15.35 -21.35 8.54
N GLN A 35 -14.21 -21.17 7.86
CA GLN A 35 -14.10 -20.44 6.60
C GLN A 35 -14.73 -19.04 6.66
N LEU A 36 -14.41 -18.28 7.71
CA LEU A 36 -14.94 -16.94 7.90
C LEU A 36 -14.54 -16.04 6.72
N ASN A 37 -15.52 -15.32 6.17
CA ASN A 37 -15.26 -14.30 5.17
C ASN A 37 -14.99 -12.96 5.87
N LEU A 38 -13.76 -12.48 5.74
CA LEU A 38 -13.27 -11.23 6.33
C LEU A 38 -13.26 -10.06 5.34
N ASP A 39 -13.77 -10.26 4.13
CA ASP A 39 -13.87 -9.22 3.09
C ASP A 39 -14.60 -7.96 3.61
N GLY A 40 -13.90 -6.83 3.55
CA GLY A 40 -14.39 -5.53 4.03
C GLY A 40 -14.45 -5.38 5.55
N LEU A 41 -14.02 -6.38 6.34
CA LEU A 41 -14.07 -6.30 7.80
C LEU A 41 -12.83 -5.64 8.39
N HIS A 42 -13.10 -4.77 9.36
CA HIS A 42 -12.11 -4.26 10.28
C HIS A 42 -11.88 -5.22 11.45
N SER A 43 -10.67 -5.19 12.02
CA SER A 43 -10.33 -5.93 13.24
C SER A 43 -11.32 -5.66 14.38
N ARG A 44 -11.70 -4.39 14.56
CA ARG A 44 -12.69 -3.97 15.57
C ARG A 44 -14.08 -4.56 15.32
N GLN A 45 -14.50 -4.72 14.08
CA GLN A 45 -15.78 -5.36 13.75
C GLN A 45 -15.74 -6.85 14.10
N ALA A 46 -14.65 -7.54 13.74
CA ALA A 46 -14.44 -8.94 14.12
C ALA A 46 -14.42 -9.13 15.65
N GLU A 47 -13.83 -8.20 16.41
CA GLU A 47 -13.93 -8.23 17.88
C GLU A 47 -15.36 -8.10 18.39
N CYS A 48 -16.17 -7.21 17.80
CA CYS A 48 -17.57 -7.06 18.18
C CYS A 48 -18.33 -8.37 17.94
N ILE A 49 -18.11 -9.03 16.80
CA ILE A 49 -18.72 -10.33 16.49
C ILE A 49 -18.23 -11.39 17.49
N ALA A 50 -16.95 -11.38 17.84
CA ALA A 50 -16.40 -12.30 18.85
C ALA A 50 -17.08 -12.14 20.22
N ARG A 51 -17.44 -10.91 20.61
CA ARG A 51 -18.16 -10.63 21.87
C ARG A 51 -19.63 -11.02 21.80
N ALA A 52 -20.23 -10.99 20.61
CA ALA A 52 -21.63 -11.35 20.37
C ALA A 52 -21.83 -12.87 20.19
N THR A 53 -20.76 -13.64 19.97
CA THR A 53 -20.77 -15.09 19.77
C THR A 53 -20.21 -15.82 21.00
N CYS A 54 -20.42 -17.14 21.08
CA CYS A 54 -19.99 -17.96 22.21
C CYS A 54 -19.17 -19.19 21.77
N GLY A 55 -18.48 -19.79 22.73
CA GLY A 55 -17.69 -21.02 22.51
C GLY A 55 -16.62 -20.86 21.44
N GLN A 56 -16.48 -21.89 20.60
CA GLN A 56 -15.47 -21.97 19.55
C GLN A 56 -15.58 -20.84 18.53
N GLU A 57 -16.79 -20.40 18.21
CA GLU A 57 -17.02 -19.31 17.26
C GLU A 57 -16.43 -17.99 17.76
N SER A 58 -16.64 -17.68 19.05
CA SER A 58 -16.02 -16.50 19.68
C SER A 58 -14.50 -16.54 19.59
N LEU A 59 -13.89 -17.72 19.81
CA LEU A 59 -12.43 -17.88 19.76
C LEU A 59 -11.89 -17.67 18.33
N GLU A 60 -12.59 -18.17 17.31
CA GLU A 60 -12.21 -17.96 15.92
C GLU A 60 -12.32 -16.50 15.50
N TRP A 61 -13.41 -15.81 15.87
CA TRP A 61 -13.54 -14.38 15.60
C TRP A 61 -12.47 -13.54 16.31
N ARG A 62 -12.01 -13.92 17.52
CA ARG A 62 -10.87 -13.23 18.18
C ARG A 62 -9.58 -13.39 17.41
N ARG A 63 -9.30 -14.59 16.90
CA ARG A 63 -8.10 -14.86 16.10
C ARG A 63 -8.18 -14.18 14.74
N ALA A 64 -9.36 -14.14 14.11
CA ALA A 64 -9.60 -13.38 12.89
C ALA A 64 -9.38 -11.88 13.10
N ALA A 65 -9.85 -11.34 14.23
CA ALA A 65 -9.59 -9.95 14.59
C ALA A 65 -8.10 -9.64 14.72
N GLU A 66 -7.34 -10.53 15.37
CA GLU A 66 -5.88 -10.38 15.49
C GLU A 66 -5.19 -10.42 14.12
N TRP A 67 -5.58 -11.37 13.27
CA TRP A 67 -5.05 -11.44 11.91
C TRP A 67 -5.38 -10.17 11.10
N LEU A 68 -6.61 -9.65 11.22
CA LEU A 68 -7.01 -8.39 10.58
C LEU A 68 -6.19 -7.19 11.08
N ARG A 69 -5.81 -7.14 12.37
CA ARG A 69 -4.92 -6.07 12.86
C ARG A 69 -3.58 -6.08 12.14
N VAL A 70 -3.03 -7.25 11.84
CA VAL A 70 -1.78 -7.36 11.09
C VAL A 70 -1.96 -6.84 9.66
N VAL A 71 -3.06 -7.20 8.99
CA VAL A 71 -3.39 -6.68 7.65
C VAL A 71 -3.53 -5.14 7.66
N GLU A 72 -4.30 -4.60 8.61
CA GLU A 72 -4.52 -3.15 8.75
C GLU A 72 -3.21 -2.40 9.06
N GLN A 73 -2.35 -2.98 9.91
CA GLN A 73 -1.05 -2.42 10.24
C GLN A 73 -0.13 -2.40 9.03
N ASP A 74 -0.09 -3.48 8.24
CA ASP A 74 0.69 -3.55 7.01
C ASP A 74 0.17 -2.55 5.95
N ALA A 75 -1.14 -2.41 5.79
CA ALA A 75 -1.75 -1.40 4.92
C ALA A 75 -1.32 0.02 5.32
N THR A 76 -1.36 0.31 6.62
CA THR A 76 -0.89 1.58 7.19
C THR A 76 0.59 1.81 6.92
N ASN A 77 1.43 0.81 7.16
CA ASN A 77 2.87 0.88 6.93
C ASN A 77 3.21 1.12 5.45
N ALA A 78 2.54 0.40 4.54
CA ALA A 78 2.74 0.57 3.10
C ALA A 78 2.35 1.98 2.64
N CYS A 79 1.23 2.51 3.12
CA CYS A 79 0.81 3.88 2.85
C CYS A 79 1.83 4.91 3.37
N GLU A 80 2.39 4.70 4.55
CA GLU A 80 3.42 5.56 5.14
C GLU A 80 4.73 5.53 4.34
N PHE A 81 5.15 4.37 3.85
CA PHE A 81 6.30 4.26 2.94
C PHE A 81 6.04 4.99 1.62
N ALA A 82 4.86 4.82 1.03
CA ALA A 82 4.48 5.55 -0.18
C ALA A 82 4.48 7.08 0.06
N ARG A 83 4.00 7.55 1.21
CA ARG A 83 4.05 8.97 1.58
C ARG A 83 5.49 9.50 1.70
N LYS A 84 6.38 8.74 2.37
CA LYS A 84 7.81 9.07 2.47
C LYS A 84 8.49 9.13 1.11
N SER A 85 8.08 8.28 0.16
CA SER A 85 8.61 8.33 -1.21
C SER A 85 8.33 9.67 -1.89
N LEU A 86 7.13 10.25 -1.72
CA LEU A 86 6.80 11.57 -2.28
C LEU A 86 7.62 12.69 -1.65
N TYR A 87 7.81 12.65 -0.33
CA TYR A 87 8.66 13.62 0.36
C TYR A 87 10.11 13.56 -0.15
N ALA A 88 10.66 12.37 -0.39
CA ALA A 88 12.00 12.24 -0.97
C ALA A 88 12.07 12.79 -2.41
N ILE A 89 11.00 12.70 -3.20
CA ILE A 89 10.92 13.32 -4.53
C ILE A 89 10.95 14.85 -4.46
N GLU A 90 10.33 15.47 -3.45
CA GLU A 90 10.42 16.92 -3.23
C GLU A 90 11.87 17.37 -3.00
N GLN A 91 12.63 16.53 -2.31
CA GLN A 91 14.06 16.73 -2.05
C GLN A 91 14.98 16.29 -3.19
N GLN A 92 14.42 15.88 -4.34
CA GLN A 92 15.14 15.34 -5.49
C GLN A 92 15.98 14.08 -5.17
N ASP A 93 15.72 13.42 -4.04
CA ASP A 93 16.38 12.18 -3.64
C ASP A 93 15.60 10.98 -4.21
N PHE A 94 15.85 10.71 -5.50
CA PHE A 94 15.22 9.60 -6.22
C PHE A 94 15.63 8.22 -5.69
N ALA A 95 16.82 8.09 -5.10
CA ALA A 95 17.29 6.83 -4.54
C ALA A 95 16.45 6.45 -3.31
N THR A 96 16.30 7.40 -2.37
CA THR A 96 15.43 7.20 -1.20
C THR A 96 13.98 7.04 -1.61
N ALA A 97 13.48 7.83 -2.57
CA ALA A 97 12.11 7.71 -3.05
C ALA A 97 11.81 6.29 -3.56
N LEU A 98 12.69 5.75 -4.40
CA LEU A 98 12.54 4.39 -4.94
C LEU A 98 12.64 3.33 -3.85
N ALA A 99 13.57 3.47 -2.91
CA ALA A 99 13.69 2.54 -1.79
C ALA A 99 12.41 2.52 -0.94
N MET A 100 11.82 3.68 -0.66
CA MET A 100 10.59 3.77 0.14
C MET A 100 9.40 3.16 -0.59
N ILE A 101 9.17 3.48 -1.87
CA ILE A 101 8.03 2.89 -2.59
C ILE A 101 8.21 1.38 -2.81
N GLU A 102 9.45 0.89 -2.92
CA GLU A 102 9.74 -0.56 -2.93
C GLU A 102 9.33 -1.22 -1.62
N GLN A 103 9.59 -0.60 -0.46
CA GLN A 103 9.12 -1.12 0.83
C GLN A 103 7.59 -1.17 0.93
N ALA A 104 6.89 -0.20 0.32
CA ALA A 104 5.43 -0.24 0.23
C ALA A 104 4.96 -1.46 -0.58
N CYS A 105 5.52 -1.67 -1.77
CA CYS A 105 5.23 -2.83 -2.61
C CYS A 105 5.56 -4.16 -1.92
N LEU A 106 6.69 -4.27 -1.22
CA LEU A 106 7.09 -5.48 -0.50
C LEU A 106 6.14 -5.80 0.68
N THR A 107 5.69 -4.76 1.39
CA THR A 107 4.72 -4.90 2.47
C THR A 107 3.38 -5.41 1.93
N GLU A 108 2.94 -4.87 0.80
CA GLU A 108 1.70 -5.25 0.12
C GLU A 108 1.76 -6.66 -0.50
N ALA A 109 2.90 -7.07 -1.04
CA ALA A 109 3.08 -8.36 -1.73
C ALA A 109 2.83 -9.59 -0.84
N ARG A 110 2.72 -9.40 0.48
CA ARG A 110 2.28 -10.44 1.43
C ARG A 110 0.80 -10.77 1.30
N TRP A 111 0.02 -9.83 0.76
CA TRP A 111 -1.45 -9.84 0.76
C TRP A 111 -2.02 -9.84 -0.65
N HIS A 112 -1.42 -9.09 -1.58
CA HIS A 112 -1.92 -8.95 -2.94
C HIS A 112 -0.96 -9.56 -3.97
N THR A 113 -1.53 -10.20 -5.00
CA THR A 113 -0.77 -10.60 -6.20
C THR A 113 -0.58 -9.44 -7.17
N GLN A 114 -1.56 -8.53 -7.23
CA GLN A 114 -1.48 -7.29 -8.02
C GLN A 114 -1.34 -6.12 -7.07
N LEU A 115 -0.20 -5.43 -7.14
CA LEU A 115 0.15 -4.39 -6.18
C LEU A 115 -0.45 -3.04 -6.56
N ILE A 116 -1.25 -2.48 -5.66
CA ILE A 116 -1.80 -1.13 -5.65
C ILE A 116 -0.69 -0.10 -5.73
N TRP A 117 0.47 -0.32 -5.10
CA TRP A 117 1.57 0.66 -5.11
C TRP A 117 2.45 0.61 -6.38
N GLU A 118 2.30 -0.40 -7.23
CA GLU A 118 3.10 -0.56 -8.46
C GLU A 118 3.02 0.61 -9.44
N PRO A 119 1.83 1.19 -9.72
CA PRO A 119 1.72 2.33 -10.62
C PRO A 119 2.51 3.53 -10.12
N LEU A 120 2.53 3.79 -8.80
CA LEU A 120 3.30 4.89 -8.21
C LEU A 120 4.81 4.63 -8.33
N ARG A 121 5.24 3.39 -8.07
CA ARG A 121 6.64 2.96 -8.26
C ARG A 121 7.12 3.20 -9.69
N THR A 122 6.29 2.80 -10.66
CA THR A 122 6.58 2.98 -12.09
C THR A 122 6.75 4.45 -12.45
N ARG A 123 5.84 5.32 -12.01
CA ARG A 123 5.92 6.76 -12.27
C ARG A 123 7.14 7.43 -11.64
N ILE A 124 7.56 6.98 -10.45
CA ILE A 124 8.79 7.48 -9.81
C ILE A 124 10.03 7.07 -10.63
N ARG A 125 10.08 5.83 -11.14
CA ARG A 125 11.19 5.37 -12.01
C ARG A 125 11.27 6.20 -13.29
N GLU A 126 10.14 6.38 -13.99
CA GLU A 126 10.07 7.19 -15.21
C GLU A 126 10.58 8.63 -14.98
N ARG A 127 10.20 9.25 -13.84
CA ARG A 127 10.65 10.60 -13.49
C ARG A 127 12.15 10.68 -13.23
N ARG A 128 12.73 9.70 -12.51
CA ARG A 128 14.18 9.60 -12.29
C ARG A 128 14.92 9.51 -13.62
N ASP A 129 14.44 8.66 -14.53
CA ASP A 129 15.09 8.43 -15.81
C ASP A 129 15.06 9.70 -16.68
N CYS A 130 13.93 10.42 -16.69
CA CYS A 130 13.84 11.74 -17.34
C CYS A 130 14.81 12.77 -16.75
N ALA A 131 14.96 12.81 -15.42
CA ALA A 131 15.89 13.72 -14.75
C ALA A 131 17.35 13.39 -15.10
N SER A 132 17.71 12.11 -15.15
CA SER A 132 19.06 11.67 -15.51
C SER A 132 19.46 12.05 -16.94
N HIS A 133 18.52 12.03 -17.89
CA HIS A 133 18.77 12.45 -19.26
C HIS A 133 18.97 13.97 -19.42
N ALA A 134 18.30 14.78 -18.59
CA ALA A 134 18.44 16.23 -18.60
C ALA A 134 19.83 16.70 -18.12
N ASP A 135 20.44 15.99 -17.17
CA ASP A 135 21.80 16.30 -16.68
C ASP A 135 22.89 16.00 -17.71
N VAL A 136 22.69 15.00 -18.57
CA VAL A 136 23.65 14.63 -19.64
C VAL A 136 23.68 15.66 -20.77
N GLN A 137 22.63 16.48 -20.91
CA GLN A 137 22.45 17.41 -22.02
C GLN A 137 22.86 18.86 -21.74
N ARG A 138 23.48 19.18 -20.60
CA ARG A 138 24.10 20.50 -20.39
C ARG A 138 25.47 20.56 -21.09
N PRO A 139 25.64 21.31 -22.19
CA PRO A 139 26.97 21.60 -22.70
C PRO A 139 27.72 22.50 -21.70
N LYS A 140 29.03 22.25 -21.56
CA LYS A 140 29.96 23.14 -20.86
C LYS A 140 30.11 24.47 -21.59
#